data_AF-A0A0F9NWF8-F1
#
_entry.id   AF-A0A0F9NWF8-F1
#
_cell.length_a   1.000
_cell.length_b   1.000
_cell.length_c   1.000
_cell.angle_alpha   90.00
_cell.angle_beta   90.00
_cell.angle_gamma   90.00
#
_symmetry.space_group_name_H-M   'P 1'
#
loop_
_entity.id
_entity.type
_entity.pdbx_description
1 polymer ?
#
loop_
_entity_poly.entity_id
_entity_poly.type
_entity_poly.pdbx_seq_one_letter_code
_entity_poly.pdbx_strand_id
1 'polypeptide(L)'
;MKKKVVLIGIILVLILIPIFLIILVKDDNMERKAYTNLGIVSTKKPFNTHLWWFHSTYGIVMVDSTNQTVLLHSTIARLLVDGNDWSVINLTDNTNSYKIQAGWLDGNDLWLVSCDNDGTADDFEVFFIELDDSNDCNPIDVSTGGDANSVKAFDIFKIGANFYVINKEDRTASEFLVVWDVDTNPFVEKSALDVGGIGVSTNDIGFGIVIGDDYHFTWDKTGGGNDQIAIENYDGIIEIIGAVPDPESFPGALTAYSLPNRSMSGITFDGIDTINYVVNKDSDGKNYLVKHVLTTEAVVLAEHNVAFMLDRNTASGILEKAFHITESSIYQLQTTITNQLHLIATPSTDAVWIAITQTLLMNDDGDMYEFEDINAYITECVINMKKMGHWTATMSQLDTYPIEKGMFVVIRDRFTTAANSPFLYRGTYNFKDELGIEGTAIGFVDSATIYDGEVLLLVSGKVIRTF
;
A
#
# COMPACT_ATOMS: atom_id res chain seq x y z
N MET A 1 32.46 57.31 18.27
CA MET A 1 32.65 55.85 18.07
C MET A 1 31.54 54.99 18.68
N LYS A 2 31.14 55.17 19.95
CA LYS A 2 30.16 54.28 20.62
C LYS A 2 28.79 54.12 19.92
N LYS A 3 28.25 55.17 19.27
CA LYS A 3 26.95 55.09 18.57
C LYS A 3 26.96 54.25 17.28
N LYS A 4 28.10 54.14 16.59
CA LYS A 4 28.21 53.32 15.35
C LYS A 4 28.28 51.83 15.65
N VAL A 5 28.86 51.44 16.78
CA VAL A 5 28.98 50.03 17.20
C VAL A 5 27.61 49.46 17.61
N VAL A 6 26.77 50.25 18.27
CA VAL A 6 25.42 49.83 18.68
C VAL A 6 24.50 49.64 17.46
N LEU A 7 24.62 50.51 16.44
CA LEU A 7 23.80 50.40 15.23
C LEU A 7 24.15 49.16 14.39
N ILE A 8 25.45 48.83 14.28
CA ILE A 8 25.91 47.62 13.59
C ILE A 8 25.48 46.35 14.35
N GLY A 9 25.52 46.37 15.69
CA GLY A 9 25.03 45.25 16.51
C GLY A 9 23.53 44.99 16.34
N ILE A 10 22.71 46.04 16.29
CA ILE A 10 21.25 45.92 16.09
C ILE A 10 20.92 45.40 14.68
N ILE A 11 21.64 45.87 13.66
CA ILE A 11 21.46 45.39 12.28
C ILE A 11 21.87 43.92 12.15
N LEU A 12 22.95 43.48 12.80
CA LEU A 12 23.36 42.07 12.82
C LEU A 12 22.32 41.18 13.51
N VAL A 13 21.76 41.61 14.64
CA VAL A 13 20.70 40.86 15.33
C VAL A 13 19.42 40.79 14.48
N LEU A 14 19.04 41.88 13.81
CA LEU A 14 17.86 41.91 12.93
C LEU A 14 18.03 41.11 11.63
N ILE A 15 19.25 40.89 11.15
CA ILE A 15 19.53 40.02 10.00
C ILE A 15 19.65 38.55 10.43
N LEU A 16 20.15 38.27 11.64
CA LEU A 16 20.29 36.90 12.15
C LEU A 16 18.97 36.29 12.62
N ILE A 17 18.01 37.08 13.14
CA ILE A 17 16.70 36.58 13.55
C ILE A 17 15.92 35.91 12.39
N PRO A 18 15.81 36.49 11.18
CA PRO A 18 15.15 35.83 10.05
C PRO A 18 15.98 34.69 9.44
N ILE A 19 17.31 34.64 9.64
CA ILE A 19 18.15 33.50 9.22
C ILE A 19 18.07 32.33 10.21
N PHE A 20 17.79 32.57 11.49
CA PHE A 20 17.43 31.50 12.45
C PHE A 20 15.94 31.14 12.40
N LEU A 21 15.12 31.96 11.75
CA LEU A 21 13.79 31.60 11.26
C LEU A 21 13.88 30.88 9.90
N ILE A 22 14.91 30.06 9.70
CA ILE A 22 14.84 28.93 8.79
C ILE A 22 13.72 28.05 9.33
N ILE A 23 12.53 28.24 8.76
CA ILE A 23 11.66 27.20 8.23
C ILE A 23 11.85 25.86 8.98
N LEU A 24 11.48 25.85 10.26
CA LEU A 24 10.72 24.72 10.80
C LEU A 24 9.37 24.84 10.12
N VAL A 25 9.27 24.36 8.88
CA VAL A 25 8.00 23.80 8.42
C VAL A 25 7.77 22.67 9.41
N LYS A 26 6.95 22.98 10.40
CA LYS A 26 6.25 21.98 11.17
C LYS A 26 5.49 21.22 10.09
N ASP A 27 5.99 20.04 9.74
CA ASP A 27 5.30 19.11 8.86
C ASP A 27 4.13 18.59 9.69
N ASP A 28 3.11 19.43 9.81
CA ASP A 28 2.14 19.38 10.90
C ASP A 28 1.09 18.30 10.69
N ASN A 29 1.20 17.49 9.64
CA ASN A 29 0.22 16.48 9.27
C ASN A 29 0.85 15.21 8.67
N MET A 30 1.98 14.72 9.18
CA MET A 30 2.12 13.26 9.14
C MET A 30 1.07 12.68 10.10
N GLU A 31 -0.10 12.36 9.55
CA GLU A 31 -1.10 11.55 10.26
C GLU A 31 -0.37 10.35 10.86
N ARG A 32 -0.31 10.30 12.20
CA ARG A 32 0.42 9.25 12.93
C ARG A 32 -0.42 7.99 12.85
N LYS A 33 -0.26 7.25 11.75
CA LYS A 33 -0.96 6.00 11.47
C LYS A 33 -0.04 4.82 11.74
N ALA A 34 -0.60 3.71 12.19
CA ALA A 34 0.11 2.44 12.35
C ALA A 34 -0.78 1.27 11.91
N TYR A 35 -0.14 0.17 11.53
CA TYR A 35 -0.83 -1.09 11.32
C TYR A 35 -1.09 -1.76 12.67
N THR A 36 -2.37 -1.84 13.05
CA THR A 36 -2.85 -2.54 14.24
C THR A 36 -3.27 -3.95 13.84
N ASN A 37 -2.80 -4.96 14.56
CA ASN A 37 -3.27 -6.34 14.36
C ASN A 37 -4.75 -6.43 14.77
N LEU A 38 -5.60 -6.93 13.87
CA LEU A 38 -7.04 -7.03 14.11
C LEU A 38 -7.44 -8.23 14.99
N GLY A 39 -6.51 -9.12 15.32
CA GLY A 39 -6.78 -10.40 16.00
C GLY A 39 -7.54 -11.39 15.13
N ILE A 40 -7.46 -11.20 13.81
CA ILE A 40 -8.19 -11.92 12.78
C ILE A 40 -7.19 -12.76 11.98
N VAL A 41 -7.54 -14.02 11.72
CA VAL A 41 -6.79 -14.91 10.82
C VAL A 41 -7.71 -15.36 9.71
N SER A 42 -7.54 -14.80 8.51
CA SER A 42 -8.31 -15.19 7.33
C SER A 42 -7.94 -16.60 6.89
N THR A 43 -8.96 -17.43 6.66
CA THR A 43 -8.80 -18.75 6.03
C THR A 43 -8.59 -18.69 4.52
N LYS A 44 -8.77 -17.50 3.92
CA LYS A 44 -8.65 -17.25 2.48
C LYS A 44 -7.58 -16.19 2.22
N LYS A 45 -6.83 -16.37 1.13
CA LYS A 45 -5.69 -15.54 0.74
C LYS A 45 -5.80 -15.18 -0.75
N PRO A 46 -5.29 -14.03 -1.18
CA PRO A 46 -5.27 -13.67 -2.59
C PRO A 46 -4.27 -14.52 -3.37
N PHE A 47 -4.53 -14.72 -4.65
CA PHE A 47 -3.64 -15.44 -5.57
C PHE A 47 -2.28 -14.77 -5.76
N ASN A 48 -2.27 -13.44 -5.84
CA ASN A 48 -1.06 -12.65 -5.78
C ASN A 48 -1.38 -11.28 -5.16
N THR A 49 -0.34 -10.48 -4.91
CA THR A 49 -0.43 -9.17 -4.28
C THR A 49 -1.35 -8.17 -4.99
N HIS A 50 -1.56 -8.34 -6.29
CA HIS A 50 -2.29 -7.41 -7.14
C HIS A 50 -3.74 -7.84 -7.40
N LEU A 51 -4.11 -9.09 -7.10
CA LEU A 51 -5.47 -9.64 -7.24
C LEU A 51 -6.25 -9.58 -5.90
N TRP A 52 -6.17 -8.40 -5.27
CA TRP A 52 -6.81 -8.06 -4.00
C TRP A 52 -7.21 -6.58 -4.02
N TRP A 53 -8.50 -6.31 -3.82
CA TRP A 53 -9.10 -4.98 -3.87
C TRP A 53 -9.87 -4.70 -2.59
N PHE A 54 -9.88 -3.43 -2.17
CA PHE A 54 -10.65 -2.97 -1.02
C PHE A 54 -11.57 -1.83 -1.42
N HIS A 55 -12.86 -2.03 -1.14
CA HIS A 55 -13.89 -1.02 -1.25
C HIS A 55 -14.37 -0.63 0.16
N SER A 56 -14.45 0.67 0.44
CA SER A 56 -14.80 1.17 1.78
C SER A 56 -16.20 0.73 2.25
N THR A 57 -17.17 0.71 1.35
CA THR A 57 -18.55 0.24 1.61
C THR A 57 -18.69 -1.29 1.52
N TYR A 58 -18.17 -1.91 0.45
CA TYR A 58 -18.44 -3.32 0.13
C TYR A 58 -17.36 -4.29 0.62
N GLY A 59 -16.30 -3.81 1.26
CA GLY A 59 -15.27 -4.66 1.87
C GLY A 59 -14.23 -5.16 0.88
N ILE A 60 -13.81 -6.41 1.03
CA ILE A 60 -12.66 -6.99 0.31
C ILE A 60 -13.17 -7.86 -0.84
N VAL A 61 -12.56 -7.70 -2.00
CA VAL A 61 -12.70 -8.61 -3.14
C VAL A 61 -11.32 -9.15 -3.50
N MET A 62 -11.19 -10.45 -3.75
CA MET A 62 -9.90 -11.05 -4.13
C MET A 62 -10.08 -12.32 -4.95
N VAL A 63 -9.04 -12.69 -5.71
CA VAL A 63 -8.99 -13.98 -6.40
C VAL A 63 -8.44 -15.05 -5.47
N ASP A 64 -9.08 -16.22 -5.35
CA ASP A 64 -8.67 -17.29 -4.42
C ASP A 64 -7.26 -17.81 -4.76
N SER A 65 -6.39 -17.83 -3.76
CA SER A 65 -5.04 -18.41 -3.83
C SER A 65 -4.95 -19.84 -4.36
N THR A 66 -6.02 -20.62 -4.23
CA THR A 66 -6.07 -22.02 -4.66
C THR A 66 -6.74 -22.21 -6.01
N ASN A 67 -7.47 -21.21 -6.50
CA ASN A 67 -8.14 -21.26 -7.79
C ASN A 67 -8.30 -19.86 -8.39
N GLN A 68 -7.49 -19.56 -9.42
CA GLN A 68 -7.47 -18.26 -10.09
C GLN A 68 -8.74 -17.95 -10.91
N THR A 69 -9.69 -18.89 -11.01
CA THR A 69 -11.01 -18.67 -11.64
C THR A 69 -12.10 -18.28 -10.62
N VAL A 70 -11.77 -18.20 -9.33
CA VAL A 70 -12.74 -17.94 -8.24
C VAL A 70 -12.50 -16.57 -7.66
N LEU A 71 -13.54 -15.73 -7.70
CA LEU A 71 -13.57 -14.43 -7.05
C LEU A 71 -14.32 -14.55 -5.71
N LEU A 72 -13.64 -14.14 -4.65
CA LEU A 72 -14.14 -14.15 -3.29
C LEU A 72 -14.45 -12.74 -2.84
N HIS A 73 -15.50 -12.61 -2.05
CA HIS A 73 -15.95 -11.35 -1.49
C HIS A 73 -16.22 -11.47 0.00
N SER A 74 -15.92 -10.41 0.75
CA SER A 74 -16.34 -10.29 2.14
C SER A 74 -16.68 -8.84 2.46
N THR A 75 -17.92 -8.62 2.93
CA THR A 75 -18.44 -7.30 3.31
C THR A 75 -17.95 -6.82 4.67
N ILE A 76 -17.28 -7.68 5.44
CA ILE A 76 -16.89 -7.38 6.82
C ILE A 76 -15.38 -7.48 7.01
N ALA A 77 -14.63 -6.57 6.38
CA ALA A 77 -13.19 -6.45 6.55
C ALA A 77 -12.73 -6.41 8.03
N ARG A 78 -13.60 -5.95 8.95
CA ARG A 78 -13.35 -5.79 10.39
C ARG A 78 -13.83 -6.91 11.31
N LEU A 79 -14.55 -7.93 10.83
CA LEU A 79 -15.10 -9.03 11.66
C LEU A 79 -14.84 -10.43 11.10
N LEU A 80 -13.78 -10.61 10.29
CA LEU A 80 -13.35 -11.90 9.74
C LEU A 80 -12.87 -12.87 10.84
N VAL A 81 -13.72 -13.29 11.77
CA VAL A 81 -13.33 -14.24 12.82
C VAL A 81 -13.48 -15.68 12.32
N ASP A 82 -14.38 -15.95 11.36
CA ASP A 82 -14.69 -17.30 10.92
C ASP A 82 -14.74 -17.43 9.38
N GLY A 83 -14.32 -18.58 8.84
CA GLY A 83 -14.33 -18.88 7.39
C GLY A 83 -15.72 -18.92 6.71
N ASN A 84 -16.80 -18.50 7.40
CA ASN A 84 -18.16 -18.41 6.87
C ASN A 84 -18.48 -17.04 6.21
N ASP A 85 -17.60 -16.05 6.35
CA ASP A 85 -17.84 -14.67 5.86
C ASP A 85 -17.32 -14.41 4.45
N TRP A 86 -16.76 -15.43 3.80
CA TRP A 86 -16.37 -15.40 2.40
C TRP A 86 -17.50 -15.95 1.53
N SER A 87 -18.04 -15.11 0.65
CA SER A 87 -18.91 -15.55 -0.44
C SER A 87 -18.10 -15.69 -1.72
N VAL A 88 -18.51 -16.64 -2.56
CA VAL A 88 -18.02 -16.72 -3.94
C VAL A 88 -18.94 -15.84 -4.79
N ILE A 89 -18.36 -14.88 -5.49
CA ILE A 89 -19.11 -14.10 -6.49
C ILE A 89 -19.42 -15.04 -7.66
N ASN A 90 -20.68 -15.04 -8.09
CA ASN A 90 -21.13 -15.93 -9.14
C ASN A 90 -20.69 -15.42 -10.52
N LEU A 91 -19.69 -16.07 -11.12
CA LEU A 91 -19.19 -15.73 -12.45
C LEU A 91 -19.84 -16.55 -13.58
N THR A 92 -20.98 -17.23 -13.33
CA THR A 92 -21.59 -18.11 -14.34
C THR A 92 -22.16 -17.40 -15.56
N ASP A 93 -22.33 -16.08 -15.47
CA ASP A 93 -22.79 -15.27 -16.61
C ASP A 93 -21.66 -15.05 -17.62
N ASN A 94 -20.39 -15.22 -17.21
CA ASN A 94 -19.26 -15.23 -18.13
C ASN A 94 -19.32 -16.46 -19.03
N THR A 95 -18.87 -16.26 -20.27
CA THR A 95 -18.88 -17.29 -21.30
C THR A 95 -17.85 -18.36 -21.00
N ASN A 96 -16.70 -17.96 -20.44
CA ASN A 96 -15.58 -18.83 -20.16
C ASN A 96 -15.21 -18.82 -18.66
N SER A 97 -14.66 -19.94 -18.18
CA SER A 97 -14.15 -20.06 -16.81
C SER A 97 -12.62 -19.88 -16.78
N TYR A 98 -12.14 -18.79 -17.39
CA TYR A 98 -10.69 -18.51 -17.48
C TYR A 98 -10.12 -17.96 -16.18
N LYS A 99 -8.80 -18.07 -16.05
CA LYS A 99 -8.05 -17.49 -14.93
C LYS A 99 -8.08 -15.96 -14.99
N ILE A 100 -8.42 -15.32 -13.87
CA ILE A 100 -8.43 -13.86 -13.73
C ILE A 100 -6.99 -13.34 -13.69
N GLN A 101 -6.59 -12.50 -14.63
CA GLN A 101 -5.20 -12.05 -14.81
C GLN A 101 -4.92 -10.69 -14.19
N ALA A 102 -5.89 -9.78 -14.22
CA ALA A 102 -5.79 -8.43 -13.68
C ALA A 102 -7.19 -7.84 -13.40
N GLY A 103 -7.22 -6.73 -12.66
CA GLY A 103 -8.44 -5.99 -12.39
C GLY A 103 -8.21 -4.54 -12.01
N TRP A 104 -9.24 -3.73 -12.20
CA TRP A 104 -9.25 -2.29 -11.94
C TRP A 104 -10.54 -1.91 -11.21
N LEU A 105 -10.41 -1.37 -10.00
CA LEU A 105 -11.57 -0.91 -9.22
C LEU A 105 -11.90 0.54 -9.58
N ASP A 106 -13.06 0.75 -10.22
CA ASP A 106 -13.55 2.06 -10.65
C ASP A 106 -14.87 2.40 -9.96
N GLY A 107 -14.78 3.16 -8.87
CA GLY A 107 -15.94 3.42 -8.03
C GLY A 107 -16.46 2.11 -7.43
N ASN A 108 -17.69 1.73 -7.81
CA ASN A 108 -18.31 0.48 -7.39
C ASN A 108 -18.06 -0.67 -8.38
N ASP A 109 -17.47 -0.41 -9.55
CA ASP A 109 -17.34 -1.45 -10.58
C ASP A 109 -15.91 -2.01 -10.55
N LEU A 110 -15.78 -3.32 -10.30
CA LEU A 110 -14.52 -4.02 -10.41
C LEU A 110 -14.40 -4.64 -11.80
N TRP A 111 -13.67 -3.97 -12.68
CA TRP A 111 -13.37 -4.46 -14.03
C TRP A 111 -12.28 -5.53 -13.98
N LEU A 112 -12.46 -6.60 -14.73
CA LEU A 112 -11.61 -7.79 -14.70
C LEU A 112 -11.32 -8.27 -16.12
N VAL A 113 -10.10 -8.75 -16.33
CA VAL A 113 -9.72 -9.49 -17.55
C VAL A 113 -9.31 -10.91 -17.18
N SER A 114 -9.85 -11.90 -17.90
CA SER A 114 -9.53 -13.31 -17.73
C SER A 114 -8.98 -13.92 -19.02
N CYS A 115 -7.98 -14.79 -18.86
CA CYS A 115 -7.29 -15.48 -19.96
C CYS A 115 -6.48 -16.65 -19.39
N ASP A 116 -6.44 -17.78 -20.07
CA ASP A 116 -5.57 -18.91 -19.72
C ASP A 116 -4.16 -18.72 -20.32
N ASN A 117 -3.37 -17.84 -19.68
CA ASN A 117 -2.00 -17.49 -20.07
C ASN A 117 -0.99 -18.67 -20.05
N ASP A 118 -1.43 -19.93 -19.94
CA ASP A 118 -0.60 -21.13 -19.93
C ASP A 118 -0.31 -21.69 -21.33
N GLY A 119 -0.61 -20.93 -22.38
CA GLY A 119 -0.44 -21.35 -23.77
C GLY A 119 -1.52 -22.32 -24.22
N THR A 120 -2.71 -22.25 -23.60
CA THR A 120 -3.92 -22.93 -24.07
C THR A 120 -5.07 -21.98 -24.40
N ALA A 121 -4.90 -20.67 -24.19
CA ALA A 121 -5.89 -19.65 -24.49
C ALA A 121 -5.84 -19.18 -25.95
N ASP A 122 -6.99 -19.23 -26.61
CA ASP A 122 -7.20 -18.64 -27.94
C ASP A 122 -7.81 -17.23 -27.82
N ASP A 123 -8.20 -16.82 -26.61
CA ASP A 123 -9.04 -15.66 -26.34
C ASP A 123 -8.82 -15.08 -24.93
N PHE A 124 -9.34 -13.87 -24.74
CA PHE A 124 -9.49 -13.25 -23.42
C PHE A 124 -10.91 -12.69 -23.27
N GLU A 125 -11.41 -12.66 -22.04
CA GLU A 125 -12.74 -12.16 -21.69
C GLU A 125 -12.62 -10.97 -20.76
N VAL A 126 -13.48 -9.96 -20.95
CA VAL A 126 -13.61 -8.80 -20.05
C VAL A 126 -15.02 -8.74 -19.51
N PHE A 127 -15.10 -8.52 -18.21
CA PHE A 127 -16.35 -8.38 -17.46
C PHE A 127 -16.11 -7.44 -16.27
N PHE A 128 -17.18 -6.93 -15.68
CA PHE A 128 -17.09 -6.21 -14.42
C PHE A 128 -18.06 -6.75 -13.39
N ILE A 129 -17.72 -6.58 -12.12
CA ILE A 129 -18.60 -6.85 -11.00
C ILE A 129 -19.14 -5.52 -10.48
N GLU A 130 -20.45 -5.35 -10.47
CA GLU A 130 -21.09 -4.23 -9.78
C GLU A 130 -21.05 -4.53 -8.28
N LEU A 131 -20.15 -3.89 -7.54
CA LEU A 131 -20.05 -4.09 -6.10
C LEU A 131 -21.24 -3.40 -5.42
N ASP A 132 -22.21 -4.20 -5.05
CA ASP A 132 -23.40 -3.79 -4.31
C ASP A 132 -23.96 -4.97 -3.48
N ASP A 133 -25.26 -4.96 -3.20
CA ASP A 133 -25.91 -6.04 -2.45
C ASP A 133 -26.07 -7.35 -3.27
N SER A 134 -26.05 -7.29 -4.61
CA SER A 134 -26.11 -8.48 -5.49
C SER A 134 -24.74 -8.96 -5.96
N ASN A 135 -23.77 -8.05 -6.12
CA ASN A 135 -22.44 -8.37 -6.67
C ASN A 135 -22.55 -9.06 -8.03
N ASP A 136 -23.38 -8.50 -8.90
CA ASP A 136 -23.72 -9.10 -10.20
C ASP A 136 -22.52 -9.06 -11.15
N CYS A 137 -22.34 -10.17 -11.88
CA CYS A 137 -21.34 -10.29 -12.92
C CYS A 137 -21.90 -9.78 -14.24
N ASN A 138 -21.22 -8.82 -14.85
CA ASN A 138 -21.64 -8.18 -16.09
C ASN A 138 -20.58 -8.44 -17.18
N PRO A 139 -20.77 -9.48 -18.01
CA PRO A 139 -19.90 -9.75 -19.15
C PRO A 139 -19.97 -8.61 -20.17
N ILE A 140 -18.82 -8.18 -20.70
CA ILE A 140 -18.79 -7.24 -21.82
C ILE A 140 -18.69 -8.01 -23.13
N ASP A 141 -17.58 -8.70 -23.35
CA ASP A 141 -17.33 -9.51 -24.55
C ASP A 141 -16.07 -10.38 -24.41
N VAL A 142 -15.82 -11.18 -25.44
CA VAL A 142 -14.62 -12.01 -25.62
C VAL A 142 -13.88 -11.57 -26.89
N SER A 143 -12.56 -11.37 -26.82
CA SER A 143 -11.71 -11.22 -28.01
C SER A 143 -10.96 -12.50 -28.30
N THR A 144 -10.93 -12.88 -29.57
CA THR A 144 -10.25 -14.09 -30.05
C THR A 144 -9.00 -13.68 -30.83
N GLY A 145 -7.87 -14.32 -30.52
CA GLY A 145 -6.62 -14.13 -31.23
C GLY A 145 -6.68 -14.69 -32.65
N GLY A 146 -5.81 -14.17 -33.52
CA GLY A 146 -5.71 -14.64 -34.90
C GLY A 146 -5.19 -16.09 -35.01
N ASP A 147 -4.31 -16.48 -34.10
CA ASP A 147 -3.72 -17.82 -34.01
C ASP A 147 -4.14 -18.52 -32.71
N ALA A 148 -4.35 -19.84 -32.78
CA ALA A 148 -4.75 -20.63 -31.63
C ALA A 148 -3.63 -20.72 -30.58
N ASN A 149 -4.02 -20.63 -29.32
CA ASN A 149 -3.25 -20.82 -28.09
C ASN A 149 -2.19 -19.74 -27.88
N SER A 150 -2.45 -18.56 -28.42
CA SER A 150 -1.48 -17.48 -28.53
C SER A 150 -1.77 -16.27 -27.64
N VAL A 151 -3.01 -16.13 -27.16
CA VAL A 151 -3.45 -14.93 -26.44
C VAL A 151 -3.00 -15.01 -24.98
N LYS A 152 -2.40 -13.91 -24.51
CA LYS A 152 -2.06 -13.72 -23.10
C LYS A 152 -2.44 -12.31 -22.66
N ALA A 153 -3.43 -12.17 -21.79
CA ALA A 153 -3.81 -10.87 -21.23
C ALA A 153 -2.95 -10.55 -20.00
N PHE A 154 -2.32 -9.37 -19.98
CA PHE A 154 -1.40 -8.99 -18.89
C PHE A 154 -2.04 -8.03 -17.91
N ASP A 155 -2.73 -7.02 -18.42
CA ASP A 155 -3.29 -5.98 -17.58
C ASP A 155 -4.56 -5.34 -18.17
N ILE A 156 -5.35 -4.70 -17.30
CA ILE A 156 -6.49 -3.86 -17.64
C ILE A 156 -6.29 -2.48 -17.01
N PHE A 157 -6.57 -1.43 -17.78
CA PHE A 157 -6.34 -0.05 -17.34
C PHE A 157 -7.39 0.92 -17.87
N LYS A 158 -7.52 2.07 -17.20
CA LYS A 158 -8.50 3.10 -17.55
C LYS A 158 -7.83 4.41 -17.94
N ILE A 159 -8.11 4.92 -19.15
CA ILE A 159 -7.71 6.27 -19.60
C ILE A 159 -8.98 7.07 -19.88
N GLY A 160 -9.12 8.20 -19.20
CA GLY A 160 -10.35 8.99 -19.27
C GLY A 160 -11.56 8.20 -18.78
N ALA A 161 -12.56 8.01 -19.64
CA ALA A 161 -13.74 7.20 -19.34
C ALA A 161 -13.61 5.75 -19.78
N ASN A 162 -12.54 5.42 -20.53
CA ASN A 162 -12.47 4.18 -21.28
C ASN A 162 -11.55 3.15 -20.64
N PHE A 163 -11.92 1.88 -20.73
CA PHE A 163 -11.11 0.75 -20.33
C PHE A 163 -10.40 0.10 -21.51
N TYR A 164 -9.19 -0.34 -21.23
CA TYR A 164 -8.30 -0.95 -22.17
C TYR A 164 -7.67 -2.21 -21.59
N VAL A 165 -7.40 -3.18 -22.45
CA VAL A 165 -6.61 -4.37 -22.12
C VAL A 165 -5.32 -4.34 -22.93
N ILE A 166 -4.21 -4.61 -22.26
CA ILE A 166 -2.95 -4.92 -22.92
C ILE A 166 -2.72 -6.42 -22.91
N ASN A 167 -2.57 -7.00 -24.09
CA ASN A 167 -2.31 -8.42 -24.27
C ASN A 167 -1.14 -8.63 -25.22
N LYS A 168 -0.65 -9.86 -25.19
CA LYS A 168 0.27 -10.40 -26.18
C LYS A 168 -0.48 -11.46 -26.99
N GLU A 169 -0.20 -11.54 -28.27
CA GLU A 169 -0.78 -12.55 -29.14
C GLU A 169 0.13 -12.85 -30.33
N ASP A 170 0.07 -14.09 -30.82
CA ASP A 170 0.76 -14.46 -32.05
C ASP A 170 -0.13 -14.12 -33.25
N ARG A 171 0.48 -13.52 -34.27
CA ARG A 171 -0.13 -13.31 -35.58
C ARG A 171 0.86 -13.71 -36.66
N THR A 172 0.56 -14.79 -37.37
CA THR A 172 1.26 -15.24 -38.59
C THR A 172 2.78 -15.08 -38.51
N ALA A 173 3.42 -15.99 -37.78
CA ALA A 173 4.88 -16.08 -37.58
C ALA A 173 5.53 -14.93 -36.80
N SER A 174 4.77 -13.95 -36.34
CA SER A 174 5.26 -12.88 -35.47
C SER A 174 4.40 -12.77 -34.22
N GLU A 175 4.96 -12.19 -33.18
CA GLU A 175 4.36 -11.99 -31.89
C GLU A 175 4.07 -10.49 -31.74
N PHE A 176 2.88 -10.15 -31.23
CA PHE A 176 2.41 -8.78 -31.13
C PHE A 176 2.09 -8.44 -29.69
N LEU A 177 2.42 -7.22 -29.31
CA LEU A 177 1.88 -6.54 -28.15
C LEU A 177 0.71 -5.66 -28.62
N VAL A 178 -0.47 -5.84 -28.05
CA VAL A 178 -1.70 -5.25 -28.56
C VAL A 178 -2.46 -4.56 -27.42
N VAL A 179 -3.03 -3.39 -27.72
CA VAL A 179 -3.93 -2.67 -26.83
C VAL A 179 -5.32 -2.62 -27.47
N TRP A 180 -6.31 -3.08 -26.70
CA TRP A 180 -7.72 -3.11 -27.07
C TRP A 180 -8.49 -2.11 -26.23
N ASP A 181 -9.41 -1.37 -26.85
CA ASP A 181 -10.50 -0.68 -26.17
C ASP A 181 -11.64 -1.67 -25.95
N VAL A 182 -12.03 -1.85 -24.69
CA VAL A 182 -12.89 -2.94 -24.23
C VAL A 182 -14.21 -2.46 -23.61
N ASP A 183 -14.56 -1.18 -23.74
CA ASP A 183 -15.81 -0.66 -23.16
C ASP A 183 -17.06 -1.10 -23.91
N THR A 184 -16.90 -1.44 -25.18
CA THR A 184 -18.02 -1.76 -26.06
C THR A 184 -17.74 -3.03 -26.85
N ASN A 185 -18.79 -3.82 -27.04
CA ASN A 185 -18.77 -4.96 -27.96
C ASN A 185 -19.05 -4.47 -29.40
N PRO A 186 -18.22 -4.87 -30.40
CA PRO A 186 -17.02 -5.68 -30.26
C PRO A 186 -15.82 -4.85 -29.79
N PHE A 187 -14.85 -5.47 -29.11
CA PHE A 187 -13.61 -4.79 -28.74
C PHE A 187 -12.90 -4.22 -29.97
N VAL A 188 -12.25 -3.07 -29.78
CA VAL A 188 -11.59 -2.34 -30.87
C VAL A 188 -10.09 -2.33 -30.63
N GLU A 189 -9.32 -2.91 -31.57
CA GLU A 189 -7.86 -2.81 -31.56
C GLU A 189 -7.46 -1.34 -31.76
N LYS A 190 -6.74 -0.78 -30.78
CA LYS A 190 -6.22 0.58 -30.82
C LYS A 190 -4.79 0.61 -31.31
N SER A 191 -4.00 -0.36 -30.88
CA SER A 191 -2.58 -0.41 -31.23
C SER A 191 -2.06 -1.84 -31.26
N ALA A 192 -1.12 -2.10 -32.15
CA ALA A 192 -0.38 -3.35 -32.22
C ALA A 192 1.08 -3.08 -32.60
N LEU A 193 1.99 -3.57 -31.76
CA LEU A 193 3.43 -3.50 -31.96
C LEU A 193 3.96 -4.91 -32.26
N ASP A 194 4.62 -5.08 -33.41
CA ASP A 194 5.36 -6.30 -33.73
C ASP A 194 6.61 -6.38 -32.85
N VAL A 195 6.68 -7.41 -32.00
CA VAL A 195 7.78 -7.63 -31.05
C VAL A 195 8.76 -8.71 -31.51
N GLY A 196 8.60 -9.23 -32.73
CA GLY A 196 9.51 -10.19 -33.37
C GLY A 196 8.87 -11.54 -33.66
N GLY A 197 9.71 -12.55 -33.90
CA GLY A 197 9.23 -13.91 -34.20
C GLY A 197 8.61 -14.61 -32.99
N ILE A 198 7.65 -15.51 -33.26
CA ILE A 198 7.00 -16.33 -32.22
C ILE A 198 8.04 -17.10 -31.40
N GLY A 199 7.95 -16.99 -30.08
CA GLY A 199 8.84 -17.68 -29.12
C GLY A 199 10.29 -17.20 -29.13
N VAL A 200 10.61 -16.13 -29.87
CA VAL A 200 11.94 -15.49 -29.85
C VAL A 200 12.09 -14.60 -28.63
N SER A 201 10.96 -14.16 -28.05
CA SER A 201 10.90 -13.23 -26.94
C SER A 201 10.20 -13.89 -25.74
N THR A 202 10.88 -13.99 -24.59
CA THR A 202 10.26 -14.31 -23.29
C THR A 202 9.64 -13.06 -22.67
N ASN A 203 9.19 -12.14 -23.52
CA ASN A 203 8.80 -10.82 -23.09
C ASN A 203 7.55 -10.89 -22.23
N ASP A 204 7.75 -10.70 -20.93
CA ASP A 204 6.69 -10.51 -19.95
C ASP A 204 6.46 -9.02 -19.72
N ILE A 205 5.25 -8.70 -19.27
CA ILE A 205 4.78 -7.33 -19.03
C ILE A 205 4.39 -7.24 -17.56
N GLY A 206 4.89 -6.22 -16.88
CA GLY A 206 4.50 -5.90 -15.51
C GLY A 206 3.16 -5.16 -15.45
N PHE A 207 2.65 -4.95 -14.24
CA PHE A 207 1.47 -4.13 -14.04
C PHE A 207 1.83 -2.66 -14.20
N GLY A 208 1.02 -1.93 -14.97
CA GLY A 208 1.30 -0.54 -15.31
C GLY A 208 0.54 0.48 -14.48
N ILE A 209 0.79 1.75 -14.79
CA ILE A 209 0.16 2.92 -14.18
C ILE A 209 -0.22 3.94 -15.26
N VAL A 210 -1.33 4.64 -15.05
CA VAL A 210 -1.80 5.69 -15.97
C VAL A 210 -1.31 7.04 -15.46
N ILE A 211 -0.59 7.78 -16.31
CA ILE A 211 -0.09 9.13 -16.03
C ILE A 211 -0.61 10.06 -17.12
N GLY A 212 -1.57 10.92 -16.77
CA GLY A 212 -2.26 11.74 -17.77
C GLY A 212 -3.08 10.86 -18.72
N ASP A 213 -2.75 10.93 -20.01
CA ASP A 213 -3.41 10.15 -21.07
C ASP A 213 -2.58 8.93 -21.51
N ASP A 214 -1.48 8.62 -20.81
CA ASP A 214 -0.55 7.56 -21.18
C ASP A 214 -0.58 6.43 -20.14
N TYR A 215 -0.52 5.18 -20.60
CA TYR A 215 -0.37 4.00 -19.75
C TYR A 215 1.08 3.52 -19.81
N HIS A 216 1.81 3.64 -18.70
CA HIS A 216 3.21 3.22 -18.58
C HIS A 216 3.31 1.82 -17.97
N PHE A 217 4.21 0.99 -18.45
CA PHE A 217 4.43 -0.36 -17.94
C PHE A 217 5.87 -0.82 -18.12
N THR A 218 6.32 -1.75 -17.27
CA THR A 218 7.61 -2.41 -17.47
C THR A 218 7.50 -3.51 -18.50
N TRP A 219 8.47 -3.57 -19.41
CA TRP A 219 8.56 -4.60 -20.44
C TRP A 219 9.91 -5.29 -20.36
N ASP A 220 9.90 -6.62 -20.25
CA ASP A 220 11.07 -7.47 -20.44
C ASP A 220 11.24 -7.72 -21.93
N LYS A 221 12.37 -7.32 -22.51
CA LYS A 221 12.69 -7.49 -23.92
C LYS A 221 13.90 -8.40 -24.07
N THR A 222 13.63 -9.62 -24.49
CA THR A 222 14.65 -10.59 -24.92
C THR A 222 14.79 -10.51 -26.44
N GLY A 223 15.72 -9.69 -26.93
CA GLY A 223 16.01 -9.58 -28.36
C GLY A 223 17.47 -9.30 -28.65
N GLY A 224 18.18 -10.26 -29.28
CA GLY A 224 19.54 -10.04 -29.79
C GLY A 224 20.70 -10.33 -28.83
N GLY A 225 20.46 -11.02 -27.71
CA GLY A 225 21.50 -11.56 -26.84
C GLY A 225 21.80 -10.78 -25.56
N ASN A 226 21.01 -9.75 -25.24
CA ASN A 226 20.99 -9.13 -23.92
C ASN A 226 19.53 -8.93 -23.51
N ASP A 227 19.09 -9.54 -22.42
CA ASP A 227 17.81 -9.24 -21.79
C ASP A 227 17.83 -7.79 -21.29
N GLN A 228 16.77 -7.06 -21.64
CA GLN A 228 16.62 -5.63 -21.34
C GLN A 228 15.26 -5.37 -20.70
N ILE A 229 15.26 -4.67 -19.57
CA ILE A 229 14.03 -4.13 -18.97
C ILE A 229 13.92 -2.65 -19.27
N ALA A 230 12.78 -2.22 -19.81
CA ALA A 230 12.47 -0.82 -20.04
C ALA A 230 11.09 -0.45 -19.50
N ILE A 231 10.86 0.85 -19.34
CA ILE A 231 9.51 1.41 -19.23
C ILE A 231 9.07 1.76 -20.64
N GLU A 232 7.95 1.18 -21.06
CA GLU A 232 7.22 1.56 -22.26
C GLU A 232 5.95 2.31 -21.88
N ASN A 233 5.33 2.92 -22.88
CA ASN A 233 4.00 3.48 -22.74
C ASN A 233 3.10 3.15 -23.94
N TYR A 234 1.81 3.07 -23.67
CA TYR A 234 0.77 3.29 -24.66
C TYR A 234 0.31 4.74 -24.55
N ASP A 235 0.47 5.52 -25.62
CA ASP A 235 -0.01 6.89 -25.73
C ASP A 235 -1.50 6.87 -26.11
N GLY A 236 -2.37 7.28 -25.20
CA GLY A 236 -3.81 7.25 -25.38
C GLY A 236 -4.37 8.34 -26.30
N ILE A 237 -3.57 9.35 -26.67
CA ILE A 237 -3.98 10.42 -27.58
C ILE A 237 -3.77 10.00 -29.03
N ILE A 238 -2.60 9.44 -29.34
CA ILE A 238 -2.26 9.00 -30.70
C ILE A 238 -2.52 7.49 -30.91
N GLU A 239 -2.85 6.76 -29.85
CA GLU A 239 -3.18 5.33 -29.83
C GLU A 239 -2.01 4.44 -30.31
N ILE A 240 -0.80 4.68 -29.80
CA ILE A 240 0.44 3.95 -30.19
C ILE A 240 1.16 3.37 -28.97
N ILE A 241 1.62 2.12 -29.08
CA ILE A 241 2.55 1.50 -28.12
C ILE A 241 3.99 1.85 -28.52
N GLY A 242 4.75 2.36 -27.55
CA GLY A 242 6.15 2.73 -27.69
C GLY A 242 6.35 4.18 -28.14
N ALA A 243 7.51 4.74 -27.78
CA ALA A 243 7.85 6.11 -28.11
C ALA A 243 7.96 6.34 -29.63
N VAL A 244 7.18 7.28 -30.14
CA VAL A 244 7.41 7.92 -31.45
C VAL A 244 8.64 8.85 -31.34
N PRO A 245 9.64 8.85 -32.25
CA PRO A 245 10.32 7.75 -32.93
C PRO A 245 11.85 7.83 -32.68
N ASP A 246 12.42 6.98 -31.81
CA ASP A 246 13.81 6.53 -31.99
C ASP A 246 13.94 5.06 -31.60
N PRO A 247 13.81 4.12 -32.55
CA PRO A 247 13.80 2.68 -32.29
C PRO A 247 15.15 2.14 -31.78
N GLU A 248 16.20 2.95 -31.71
CA GLU A 248 17.53 2.56 -31.24
C GLU A 248 17.91 3.11 -29.86
N SER A 249 17.07 3.96 -29.24
CA SER A 249 17.33 4.47 -27.90
C SER A 249 16.07 4.45 -27.04
N PHE A 250 15.92 3.41 -26.22
CA PHE A 250 15.14 3.49 -25.00
C PHE A 250 16.03 4.18 -23.96
N PRO A 251 15.92 5.50 -23.73
CA PRO A 251 16.67 6.11 -22.65
C PRO A 251 16.32 5.38 -21.35
N GLY A 252 17.31 4.71 -20.75
CA GLY A 252 17.13 4.00 -19.49
C GLY A 252 16.76 2.52 -19.55
N ALA A 253 16.87 1.84 -20.69
CA ALA A 253 16.79 0.37 -20.68
C ALA A 253 17.92 -0.25 -19.84
N LEU A 254 17.56 -1.16 -18.95
CA LEU A 254 18.50 -1.87 -18.06
C LEU A 254 18.89 -3.21 -18.67
N THR A 255 20.16 -3.38 -19.02
CA THR A 255 20.71 -4.65 -19.53
C THR A 255 21.11 -5.60 -18.41
N ALA A 256 20.93 -6.91 -18.62
CA ALA A 256 21.22 -7.96 -17.62
C ALA A 256 20.32 -7.88 -16.37
N TYR A 257 19.07 -7.53 -16.63
CA TYR A 257 17.97 -7.54 -15.69
C TYR A 257 16.75 -8.16 -16.37
N SER A 258 15.89 -8.76 -15.56
CA SER A 258 14.63 -9.39 -15.94
C SER A 258 13.49 -8.93 -15.04
N LEU A 259 12.25 -9.17 -15.44
CA LEU A 259 11.10 -8.90 -14.58
C LEU A 259 11.14 -9.81 -13.34
N PRO A 260 10.80 -9.29 -12.15
CA PRO A 260 10.67 -10.12 -10.97
C PRO A 260 9.42 -10.99 -11.07
N ASN A 261 9.17 -11.80 -10.04
CA ASN A 261 7.87 -12.46 -9.83
C ASN A 261 6.72 -11.43 -10.00
N ARG A 262 5.64 -11.84 -10.68
CA ARG A 262 4.41 -11.06 -10.88
C ARG A 262 3.89 -10.31 -9.65
N SER A 263 4.02 -10.84 -8.43
CA SER A 263 3.67 -10.14 -7.17
C SER A 263 4.51 -8.90 -6.86
N MET A 264 5.65 -8.72 -7.54
CA MET A 264 6.57 -7.58 -7.40
C MET A 264 6.63 -6.73 -8.67
N SER A 265 5.99 -7.17 -9.77
CA SER A 265 6.04 -6.51 -11.07
C SER A 265 5.10 -5.31 -11.18
N GLY A 266 4.72 -4.71 -10.04
CA GLY A 266 4.00 -3.44 -9.99
C GLY A 266 4.93 -2.24 -10.15
N ILE A 267 4.37 -1.13 -10.59
CA ILE A 267 5.06 0.16 -10.66
C ILE A 267 4.32 1.20 -9.83
N THR A 268 5.06 2.21 -9.38
CA THR A 268 4.55 3.31 -8.55
C THR A 268 5.01 4.65 -9.13
N PHE A 269 4.20 5.70 -9.00
CA PHE A 269 4.50 7.04 -9.51
C PHE A 269 4.56 8.07 -8.39
N ASP A 270 5.58 8.92 -8.41
CA ASP A 270 5.76 9.97 -7.40
C ASP A 270 4.83 11.17 -7.59
N GLY A 271 3.94 11.16 -8.59
CA GLY A 271 3.01 12.27 -8.85
C GLY A 271 3.63 13.45 -9.60
N ILE A 272 4.92 13.39 -9.94
CA ILE A 272 5.65 14.47 -10.62
C ILE A 272 6.23 13.97 -11.94
N ASP A 273 7.25 13.12 -11.89
CA ASP A 273 8.01 12.70 -13.07
C ASP A 273 8.76 11.38 -12.90
N THR A 274 8.64 10.71 -11.75
CA THR A 274 9.43 9.52 -11.44
C THR A 274 8.53 8.30 -11.25
N ILE A 275 8.80 7.27 -12.04
CA ILE A 275 8.30 5.91 -11.83
C ILE A 275 9.33 5.12 -11.02
N ASN A 276 8.87 4.32 -10.05
CA ASN A 276 9.71 3.34 -9.39
C ASN A 276 9.15 1.93 -9.60
N TYR A 277 10.05 0.96 -9.75
CA TYR A 277 9.70 -0.44 -10.01
C TYR A 277 10.82 -1.36 -9.52
N VAL A 278 10.53 -2.65 -9.41
CA VAL A 278 11.53 -3.65 -9.03
C VAL A 278 11.96 -4.47 -10.24
N VAL A 279 13.26 -4.76 -10.34
CA VAL A 279 13.83 -5.66 -11.35
C VAL A 279 14.65 -6.75 -10.69
N ASN A 280 14.71 -7.93 -11.30
CA ASN A 280 15.65 -8.98 -10.93
C ASN A 280 16.96 -8.80 -11.69
N LYS A 281 18.10 -8.94 -11.03
CA LYS A 281 19.41 -8.88 -11.69
C LYS A 281 19.92 -10.27 -12.02
N ASP A 282 20.09 -10.57 -13.30
CA ASP A 282 20.35 -11.94 -13.78
C ASP A 282 21.62 -12.57 -13.19
N SER A 283 22.62 -11.75 -12.89
CA SER A 283 23.92 -12.22 -12.39
C SER A 283 23.90 -12.78 -10.97
N ASP A 284 22.99 -12.29 -10.12
CA ASP A 284 22.90 -12.68 -8.70
C ASP A 284 21.50 -13.13 -8.27
N GLY A 285 20.50 -13.00 -9.14
CA GLY A 285 19.11 -13.38 -8.91
C GLY A 285 18.41 -12.51 -7.85
N LYS A 286 18.98 -11.35 -7.48
CA LYS A 286 18.42 -10.47 -6.45
C LYS A 286 17.55 -9.37 -7.04
N ASN A 287 16.63 -8.86 -6.23
CA ASN A 287 15.71 -7.81 -6.64
C ASN A 287 16.22 -6.42 -6.23
N TYR A 288 16.11 -5.46 -7.14
CA TYR A 288 16.59 -4.10 -6.98
C TYR A 288 15.50 -3.08 -7.26
N LEU A 289 15.42 -2.05 -6.41
CA LEU A 289 14.59 -0.88 -6.69
C LEU A 289 15.24 -0.04 -7.79
N VAL A 290 14.46 0.27 -8.82
CA VAL A 290 14.83 1.13 -9.92
C VAL A 290 14.02 2.40 -9.84
N LYS A 291 14.70 3.51 -10.07
CA LYS A 291 14.11 4.82 -10.29
C LYS A 291 14.19 5.16 -11.77
N HIS A 292 13.09 5.52 -12.41
CA HIS A 292 13.06 6.00 -13.78
C HIS A 292 12.36 7.36 -13.82
N VAL A 293 13.10 8.42 -14.17
CA VAL A 293 12.51 9.74 -14.42
C VAL A 293 12.06 9.76 -15.87
N LEU A 294 10.81 10.13 -16.16
CA LEU A 294 10.19 10.05 -17.50
C LEU A 294 10.98 10.74 -18.63
N THR A 295 11.93 11.61 -18.29
CA THR A 295 12.75 12.38 -19.24
C THR A 295 14.22 11.96 -19.26
N THR A 296 14.65 11.01 -18.42
CA THR A 296 16.07 10.62 -18.29
C THR A 296 16.24 9.10 -18.16
N GLU A 297 17.48 8.63 -18.04
CA GLU A 297 17.78 7.22 -17.84
C GLU A 297 17.29 6.69 -16.48
N ALA A 298 17.05 5.37 -16.43
CA ALA A 298 16.79 4.64 -15.21
C ALA A 298 18.07 4.50 -14.36
N VAL A 299 17.89 4.61 -13.04
CA VAL A 299 18.95 4.48 -12.05
C VAL A 299 18.58 3.33 -11.11
N VAL A 300 19.44 2.31 -11.07
CA VAL A 300 19.35 1.23 -10.09
C VAL A 300 19.81 1.77 -8.75
N LEU A 301 18.97 1.66 -7.72
CA LEU A 301 19.26 2.20 -6.39
C LEU A 301 19.96 1.17 -5.52
N ALA A 302 19.20 0.28 -4.89
CA ALA A 302 19.69 -0.71 -3.95
C ALA A 302 18.82 -1.96 -3.96
N GLU A 303 19.36 -3.06 -3.44
CA GLU A 303 18.62 -4.30 -3.23
C GLU A 303 17.38 -4.01 -2.39
N HIS A 304 16.20 -4.29 -2.96
CA HIS A 304 14.90 -4.11 -2.31
C HIS A 304 13.99 -5.25 -2.75
N ASN A 305 13.57 -6.06 -1.79
CA ASN A 305 12.61 -7.12 -2.01
C ASN A 305 11.23 -6.64 -1.59
N VAL A 306 10.67 -5.70 -2.34
CA VAL A 306 9.39 -5.06 -2.04
C VAL A 306 8.34 -5.33 -3.12
N ALA A 307 7.08 -5.37 -2.72
CA ALA A 307 5.93 -5.37 -3.60
C ALA A 307 5.12 -4.08 -3.41
N PHE A 308 4.71 -3.46 -4.52
CA PHE A 308 3.94 -2.22 -4.52
C PHE A 308 2.44 -2.47 -4.50
N MET A 309 1.72 -1.65 -3.74
CA MET A 309 0.29 -1.43 -3.94
C MET A 309 0.10 -0.75 -5.29
N LEU A 310 -0.79 -1.27 -6.13
CA LEU A 310 -1.16 -0.58 -7.38
C LEU A 310 -2.22 0.47 -7.07
N ASP A 311 -2.10 1.67 -7.66
CA ASP A 311 -3.07 2.76 -7.49
C ASP A 311 -4.53 2.30 -7.69
N ARG A 312 -4.77 1.50 -8.74
CA ARG A 312 -6.08 0.91 -9.10
C ARG A 312 -6.67 -0.07 -8.10
N ASN A 313 -5.92 -0.47 -7.08
CA ASN A 313 -6.44 -1.32 -6.01
C ASN A 313 -7.16 -0.49 -4.93
N THR A 314 -7.26 0.82 -5.13
CA THR A 314 -7.93 1.78 -4.24
C THR A 314 -8.69 2.86 -5.02
N ALA A 315 -9.68 3.52 -4.39
CA ALA A 315 -10.31 4.70 -4.98
C ALA A 315 -9.35 5.91 -4.91
N SER A 316 -9.02 6.49 -6.06
CA SER A 316 -7.99 7.52 -6.36
C SER A 316 -7.51 8.46 -5.24
N GLY A 317 -6.22 8.81 -5.26
CA GLY A 317 -5.66 9.99 -4.57
C GLY A 317 -4.89 9.70 -3.28
N ILE A 318 -4.46 8.45 -3.08
CA ILE A 318 -3.80 7.97 -1.86
C ILE A 318 -2.34 7.68 -2.17
N LEU A 319 -1.45 7.93 -1.21
CA LEU A 319 -0.03 7.64 -1.34
C LEU A 319 0.19 6.12 -1.45
N GLU A 320 0.89 5.71 -2.51
CA GLU A 320 1.19 4.30 -2.77
C GLU A 320 2.09 3.72 -1.67
N LYS A 321 1.74 2.51 -1.24
CA LYS A 321 2.44 1.76 -0.18
C LYS A 321 3.17 0.58 -0.78
N ALA A 322 4.15 0.08 -0.05
CA ALA A 322 4.83 -1.16 -0.38
C ALA A 322 5.05 -1.99 0.88
N PHE A 323 5.21 -3.29 0.74
CA PHE A 323 5.70 -4.14 1.82
C PHE A 323 6.94 -4.90 1.39
N HIS A 324 7.80 -5.21 2.36
CA HIS A 324 8.91 -6.12 2.14
C HIS A 324 8.40 -7.57 2.10
N ILE A 325 8.82 -8.34 1.10
CA ILE A 325 8.32 -9.71 0.89
C ILE A 325 8.99 -10.74 1.83
N THR A 326 10.08 -10.37 2.50
CA THR A 326 10.81 -11.27 3.43
C THR A 326 10.99 -10.68 4.83
N GLU A 327 10.60 -9.43 5.05
CA GLU A 327 10.81 -8.74 6.33
C GLU A 327 9.51 -8.10 6.77
N SER A 328 9.38 -7.86 8.07
CA SER A 328 8.20 -7.16 8.58
C SER A 328 8.36 -5.64 8.47
N SER A 329 8.41 -5.13 7.25
CA SER A 329 8.63 -3.72 6.95
C SER A 329 7.61 -3.23 5.93
N ILE A 330 6.90 -2.16 6.26
CA ILE A 330 5.94 -1.49 5.39
C ILE A 330 6.44 -0.10 5.06
N TYR A 331 6.41 0.23 3.77
CA TYR A 331 6.92 1.47 3.22
C TYR A 331 5.82 2.30 2.57
N GLN A 332 6.10 3.58 2.40
CA GLN A 332 5.29 4.51 1.63
C GLN A 332 6.18 5.31 0.69
N LEU A 333 5.72 5.55 -0.54
CA LEU A 333 6.39 6.45 -1.45
C LEU A 333 6.02 7.91 -1.10
N GLN A 334 7.03 8.74 -0.82
CA GLN A 334 6.79 10.17 -0.59
C GLN A 334 6.89 10.94 -1.90
N THR A 335 5.74 11.39 -2.40
CA THR A 335 5.55 12.05 -3.70
C THR A 335 6.16 13.45 -3.84
N THR A 336 6.60 14.09 -2.74
CA THR A 336 6.86 15.55 -2.75
C THR A 336 8.26 16.00 -2.36
N ILE A 337 9.10 15.17 -1.72
CA ILE A 337 10.37 15.65 -1.15
C ILE A 337 11.54 14.68 -1.35
N THR A 338 11.29 13.37 -1.34
CA THR A 338 12.35 12.37 -1.50
C THR A 338 11.83 11.16 -2.26
N ASN A 339 12.48 10.81 -3.37
CA ASN A 339 12.16 9.64 -4.20
C ASN A 339 12.73 8.37 -3.54
N GLN A 340 12.39 8.17 -2.27
CA GLN A 340 12.83 7.08 -1.41
C GLN A 340 11.59 6.37 -0.85
N LEU A 341 11.73 5.06 -0.62
CA LEU A 341 10.76 4.31 0.17
C LEU A 341 10.97 4.66 1.65
N HIS A 342 9.96 5.24 2.28
CA HIS A 342 10.00 5.56 3.70
C HIS A 342 9.41 4.44 4.50
N LEU A 343 10.17 3.89 5.44
CA LEU A 343 9.64 2.93 6.39
C LEU A 343 8.59 3.62 7.27
N ILE A 344 7.33 3.20 7.15
CA ILE A 344 6.20 3.75 7.92
C ILE A 344 5.75 2.82 9.05
N ALA A 345 6.00 1.52 8.95
CA ALA A 345 5.63 0.58 10.00
C ALA A 345 6.48 -0.70 9.97
N THR A 346 6.63 -1.34 11.13
CA THR A 346 7.17 -2.69 11.29
C THR A 346 6.23 -3.52 12.18
N PRO A 347 5.09 -3.99 11.65
CA PRO A 347 4.12 -4.73 12.45
C PRO A 347 4.75 -6.01 13.00
N SER A 348 4.41 -6.45 14.20
CA SER A 348 5.00 -7.67 14.76
C SER A 348 4.31 -8.89 14.14
N THR A 349 5.01 -9.64 13.30
CA THR A 349 4.56 -10.92 12.73
C THR A 349 5.77 -11.84 12.51
N ASP A 350 5.55 -13.14 12.52
CA ASP A 350 6.49 -14.20 12.17
C ASP A 350 6.32 -14.72 10.73
N ALA A 351 5.35 -14.17 10.01
CA ALA A 351 4.97 -14.53 8.64
C ALA A 351 5.35 -13.41 7.65
N VAL A 352 5.37 -13.71 6.35
CA VAL A 352 5.70 -12.73 5.30
C VAL A 352 4.45 -12.02 4.79
N TRP A 353 4.58 -10.75 4.40
CA TRP A 353 3.47 -10.00 3.83
C TRP A 353 3.15 -10.47 2.40
N ILE A 354 1.86 -10.56 2.08
CA ILE A 354 1.40 -11.02 0.75
C ILE A 354 0.43 -10.06 0.06
N ALA A 355 -0.24 -9.17 0.80
CA ALA A 355 -1.17 -8.20 0.22
C ALA A 355 -1.29 -6.95 1.09
N ILE A 356 -1.45 -5.81 0.42
CA ILE A 356 -1.63 -4.50 1.05
C ILE A 356 -2.66 -3.69 0.26
N THR A 357 -3.47 -2.91 0.96
CA THR A 357 -4.32 -1.86 0.40
C THR A 357 -4.07 -0.55 1.13
N GLN A 358 -4.86 0.48 0.81
CA GLN A 358 -4.85 1.73 1.56
C GLN A 358 -5.01 1.48 3.07
N THR A 359 -5.87 0.56 3.47
CA THR A 359 -6.27 0.38 4.88
C THR A 359 -5.89 -0.98 5.43
N LEU A 360 -5.69 -2.00 4.62
CA LEU A 360 -5.50 -3.37 5.09
C LEU A 360 -4.13 -3.92 4.70
N LEU A 361 -3.66 -4.89 5.48
CA LEU A 361 -2.45 -5.65 5.24
C LEU A 361 -2.70 -7.10 5.68
N MET A 362 -2.24 -8.06 4.88
CA MET A 362 -2.37 -9.49 5.15
C MET A 362 -0.99 -10.18 5.04
N ASN A 363 -0.67 -11.06 5.99
CA ASN A 363 0.49 -11.95 5.89
C ASN A 363 0.13 -13.34 5.32
N ASP A 364 1.13 -14.16 5.04
CA ASP A 364 0.96 -15.48 4.45
C ASP A 364 0.34 -16.51 5.38
N ASP A 365 0.21 -16.24 6.68
CA ASP A 365 -0.62 -17.02 7.60
C ASP A 365 -2.10 -16.64 7.54
N GLY A 366 -2.42 -15.44 7.05
CA GLY A 366 -3.76 -14.89 6.93
C GLY A 366 -4.10 -13.86 8.00
N ASP A 367 -3.15 -13.50 8.88
CA ASP A 367 -3.34 -12.45 9.87
C ASP A 367 -3.62 -11.11 9.20
N MET A 368 -4.65 -10.43 9.69
CA MET A 368 -5.10 -9.15 9.15
C MET A 368 -4.68 -7.98 10.05
N TYR A 369 -4.24 -6.90 9.41
CA TYR A 369 -3.86 -5.65 10.06
C TYR A 369 -4.58 -4.49 9.39
N GLU A 370 -4.96 -3.48 10.17
CA GLU A 370 -5.59 -2.25 9.68
C GLU A 370 -4.69 -1.04 9.94
N PHE A 371 -4.56 -0.19 8.93
CA PHE A 371 -3.85 1.08 8.98
C PHE A 371 -4.76 2.15 9.57
N GLU A 372 -4.65 2.34 10.87
CA GLU A 372 -5.50 3.24 11.63
C GLU A 372 -4.70 4.41 12.19
N ASP A 373 -5.39 5.52 12.43
CA ASP A 373 -4.84 6.61 13.22
C ASP A 373 -4.51 6.12 14.63
N ILE A 374 -3.31 6.43 15.10
CA ILE A 374 -2.92 6.21 16.48
C ILE A 374 -3.68 7.22 17.34
N ASN A 375 -4.91 6.89 17.71
CA ASN A 375 -5.74 7.64 18.64
C ASN A 375 -5.36 7.37 20.11
N ALA A 376 -4.05 7.29 20.40
CA ALA A 376 -3.56 7.20 21.77
C ALA A 376 -3.15 8.59 22.25
N TYR A 377 -3.99 9.22 23.06
CA TYR A 377 -3.69 10.50 23.69
C TYR A 377 -3.98 10.49 25.20
N ILE A 378 -3.20 11.27 25.96
CA ILE A 378 -3.42 11.59 27.36
C ILE A 378 -4.10 12.94 27.41
N THR A 379 -5.28 13.00 28.01
CA THR A 379 -5.94 14.27 28.30
C THR A 379 -5.57 14.75 29.68
N GLU A 380 -4.94 15.92 29.78
CA GLU A 380 -4.76 16.61 31.04
C GLU A 380 -6.06 17.31 31.43
N CYS A 381 -6.59 16.98 32.60
CA CYS A 381 -7.79 17.59 33.15
C CYS A 381 -7.43 18.33 34.44
N VAL A 382 -7.93 19.55 34.60
CA VAL A 382 -7.96 20.23 35.89
C VAL A 382 -9.33 20.09 36.52
N ILE A 383 -9.34 19.67 37.78
CA ILE A 383 -10.52 19.65 38.62
C ILE A 383 -10.45 20.88 39.54
N ASN A 384 -11.30 21.87 39.27
CA ASN A 384 -11.45 23.02 40.13
C ASN A 384 -12.54 22.76 41.17
N MET A 385 -12.14 22.70 42.44
CA MET A 385 -13.09 22.67 43.56
C MET A 385 -13.44 24.10 43.96
N LYS A 386 -14.72 24.49 43.86
CA LYS A 386 -15.16 25.77 44.44
C LYS A 386 -15.15 25.67 45.98
N LYS A 387 -14.86 26.80 46.64
CA LYS A 387 -14.76 26.95 48.11
C LYS A 387 -15.83 26.14 48.86
N MET A 388 -15.45 25.68 50.07
CA MET A 388 -16.13 24.78 51.03
C MET A 388 -17.66 24.90 51.30
N GLY A 389 -18.41 25.74 50.58
CA GLY A 389 -19.87 25.84 50.65
C GLY A 389 -20.65 25.23 49.48
N HIS A 390 -20.00 24.83 48.37
CA HIS A 390 -20.68 24.23 47.21
C HIS A 390 -19.96 22.96 46.72
N TRP A 391 -20.69 21.85 46.69
CA TRP A 391 -20.20 20.52 46.25
C TRP A 391 -20.29 20.38 44.73
N THR A 392 -19.75 21.35 43.99
CA THR A 392 -19.63 21.24 42.53
C THR A 392 -18.16 21.29 42.15
N ALA A 393 -17.65 20.16 41.68
CA ALA A 393 -16.36 20.08 40.99
C ALA A 393 -16.61 20.40 39.51
N THR A 394 -15.83 21.32 38.94
CA THR A 394 -15.85 21.55 37.49
C THR A 394 -14.58 20.94 36.92
N MET A 395 -14.73 19.96 36.04
CA MET A 395 -13.63 19.38 35.28
C MET A 395 -13.49 20.15 33.97
N SER A 396 -12.29 20.64 33.69
CA SER A 396 -11.95 21.26 32.40
C SER A 396 -10.72 20.57 31.84
N GLN A 397 -10.83 20.09 30.61
CA GLN A 397 -9.69 19.63 29.83
C GLN A 397 -8.76 20.82 29.57
N LEU A 398 -7.48 20.67 29.94
CA LEU A 398 -6.44 21.65 29.67
C LEU A 398 -5.75 21.37 28.34
N ASP A 399 -5.33 20.13 28.13
CA ASP A 399 -4.51 19.76 26.98
C ASP A 399 -4.63 18.27 26.63
N THR A 400 -4.13 17.91 25.45
CA THR A 400 -4.11 16.56 24.92
C THR A 400 -2.71 16.24 24.40
N TYR A 401 -2.08 15.19 24.95
CA TYR A 401 -0.73 14.78 24.60
C TYR A 401 -0.75 13.43 23.87
N PRO A 402 -0.11 13.28 22.69
CA PRO A 402 -0.03 11.99 22.02
C PRO A 402 0.88 11.00 22.77
N ILE A 403 0.56 9.70 22.72
CA ILE A 403 1.35 8.61 23.28
C ILE A 403 2.03 7.84 22.13
N GLU A 404 3.33 7.58 22.26
CA GLU A 404 4.11 6.75 21.33
C GLU A 404 4.46 5.40 21.97
N LYS A 405 4.77 4.40 21.15
CA LYS A 405 5.26 3.08 21.61
C LYS A 405 6.54 3.28 22.44
N GLY A 406 6.54 2.87 23.70
CA GLY A 406 7.65 3.04 24.64
C GLY A 406 7.59 4.29 25.53
N MET A 407 6.52 5.10 25.45
CA MET A 407 6.29 6.20 26.39
C MET A 407 5.64 5.70 27.70
N PHE A 408 6.13 6.22 28.83
CA PHE A 408 5.54 5.99 30.16
C PHE A 408 4.99 7.31 30.73
N VAL A 409 3.81 7.25 31.37
CA VAL A 409 3.18 8.43 31.98
C VAL A 409 3.64 8.57 33.42
N VAL A 410 4.32 9.68 33.74
CA VAL A 410 4.73 10.00 35.12
C VAL A 410 3.82 11.09 35.68
N ILE A 411 2.90 10.71 36.57
CA ILE A 411 2.07 11.68 37.32
C ILE A 411 2.91 12.29 38.44
N ARG A 412 3.19 13.60 38.37
CA ARG A 412 3.88 14.35 39.43
C ARG A 412 2.94 15.35 40.08
N ASP A 413 2.63 15.15 41.35
CA ASP A 413 1.92 16.16 42.14
C ASP A 413 2.87 17.33 42.47
N ARG A 414 2.42 18.56 42.25
CA ARG A 414 3.14 19.80 42.64
C ARG A 414 2.73 20.33 44.02
N PHE A 415 1.75 19.72 44.70
CA PHE A 415 1.24 20.17 46.00
C PHE A 415 1.68 19.29 47.17
N THR A 416 2.99 19.23 47.46
CA THR A 416 3.45 18.76 48.78
C THR A 416 4.62 19.58 49.32
N THR A 417 4.34 20.75 49.88
CA THR A 417 5.19 21.32 50.93
C THR A 417 4.70 20.84 52.29
N ALA A 418 5.02 19.58 52.63
CA ALA A 418 5.31 19.10 53.99
C ALA A 418 5.31 17.57 54.01
N ALA A 419 6.48 17.02 54.35
CA ALA A 419 6.72 15.74 55.00
C ALA A 419 5.71 14.58 54.81
N ASN A 420 6.16 13.57 54.08
CA ASN A 420 5.83 12.14 54.27
C ASN A 420 4.35 11.76 54.29
N SER A 421 3.73 11.72 53.09
CA SER A 421 2.88 10.58 52.69
C SER A 421 2.57 10.67 51.19
N PRO A 422 2.89 9.65 50.37
CA PRO A 422 2.35 9.57 49.02
C PRO A 422 0.85 9.30 49.13
N PHE A 423 0.02 10.34 48.94
CA PHE A 423 -1.41 10.13 48.75
C PHE A 423 -1.63 9.68 47.31
N LEU A 424 -1.97 8.40 47.13
CA LEU A 424 -2.44 7.83 45.87
C LEU A 424 -3.84 8.35 45.55
N TYR A 425 -4.04 8.85 44.32
CA TYR A 425 -5.36 9.20 43.83
C TYR A 425 -6.19 7.94 43.56
N ARG A 426 -7.45 7.96 44.02
CA ARG A 426 -8.45 6.95 43.66
C ARG A 426 -8.74 7.06 42.17
N GLY A 427 -8.45 6.01 41.41
CA GLY A 427 -8.80 5.89 40.01
C GLY A 427 -9.01 4.42 39.65
N THR A 428 -9.86 4.17 38.67
CA THR A 428 -9.96 2.86 38.02
C THR A 428 -8.92 2.83 36.92
N TYR A 429 -7.93 1.95 37.02
CA TYR A 429 -6.89 1.80 36.01
C TYR A 429 -7.16 0.52 35.22
N ASN A 430 -7.45 0.65 33.94
CA ASN A 430 -7.63 -0.48 33.04
C ASN A 430 -6.27 -0.82 32.43
N PHE A 431 -5.53 -1.73 33.07
CA PHE A 431 -4.39 -2.38 32.42
C PHE A 431 -4.91 -3.68 31.79
N LYS A 432 -4.73 -3.82 30.47
CA LYS A 432 -4.84 -5.13 29.82
C LYS A 432 -3.53 -5.87 30.06
N ASP A 433 -3.59 -7.13 30.47
CA ASP A 433 -2.40 -7.98 30.48
C ASP A 433 -2.09 -8.46 29.05
N GLU A 434 -0.95 -9.14 28.89
CA GLU A 434 -0.45 -9.66 27.61
C GLU A 434 -1.38 -10.69 26.94
N LEU A 435 -2.45 -11.12 27.62
CA LEU A 435 -3.42 -12.11 27.14
C LEU A 435 -4.79 -11.51 26.81
N GLY A 436 -4.97 -10.19 26.93
CA GLY A 436 -6.19 -9.49 26.48
C GLY A 436 -7.46 -9.80 27.28
N ILE A 437 -7.35 -10.51 28.41
CA ILE A 437 -8.48 -10.75 29.32
C ILE A 437 -8.75 -9.45 30.07
N GLU A 438 -10.03 -9.06 30.20
CA GLU A 438 -10.44 -7.90 31.00
C GLU A 438 -9.66 -7.88 32.31
N GLY A 439 -8.87 -6.82 32.47
CA GLY A 439 -7.98 -6.65 33.61
C GLY A 439 -8.75 -6.91 34.89
N THR A 440 -8.22 -7.80 35.72
CA THR A 440 -8.70 -7.97 37.08
C THR A 440 -8.82 -6.57 37.67
N ALA A 441 -9.99 -6.17 38.21
CA ALA A 441 -10.13 -4.89 38.88
C ALA A 441 -9.02 -4.77 39.94
N ILE A 442 -7.96 -4.03 39.59
CA ILE A 442 -6.78 -3.93 40.43
C ILE A 442 -7.22 -3.01 41.57
N GLY A 443 -7.40 -3.59 42.75
CA GLY A 443 -7.57 -2.84 43.98
C GLY A 443 -6.32 -1.99 44.28
N PHE A 444 -6.25 -1.46 45.50
CA PHE A 444 -5.15 -0.62 45.98
C PHE A 444 -3.77 -1.02 45.42
N VAL A 445 -3.08 -0.07 44.77
CA VAL A 445 -1.63 -0.14 44.62
C VAL A 445 -1.06 0.22 45.99
N ASP A 446 -0.54 -0.78 46.70
CA ASP A 446 -0.06 -0.65 48.07
C ASP A 446 1.26 0.14 48.11
N SER A 447 2.08 0.01 47.07
CA SER A 447 3.31 0.79 46.88
C SER A 447 3.85 0.66 45.45
N ALA A 448 4.67 1.62 45.04
CA ALA A 448 5.49 1.55 43.83
C ALA A 448 6.96 1.81 44.21
N THR A 449 7.87 1.00 43.68
CA THR A 449 9.32 1.19 43.89
C THR A 449 10.06 1.00 42.57
N ILE A 450 11.21 1.64 42.44
CA ILE A 450 12.11 1.44 41.30
C ILE A 450 13.19 0.46 41.75
N TYR A 451 13.40 -0.62 40.99
CA TYR A 451 14.48 -1.57 41.22
C TYR A 451 15.11 -1.93 39.88
N ASP A 452 16.41 -1.66 39.76
CA ASP A 452 17.20 -1.97 38.55
C ASP A 452 16.65 -1.35 37.24
N GLY A 453 16.06 -0.15 37.32
CA GLY A 453 15.51 0.56 36.16
C GLY A 453 14.07 0.19 35.81
N GLU A 454 13.47 -0.82 36.45
CA GLU A 454 12.06 -1.21 36.27
C GLU A 454 11.16 -0.61 37.37
N VAL A 455 9.91 -0.30 37.00
CA VAL A 455 8.87 0.09 37.97
C VAL A 455 8.17 -1.16 38.47
N LEU A 456 8.30 -1.43 39.77
CA LEU A 456 7.61 -2.52 40.44
C LEU A 456 6.36 -1.98 41.14
N LEU A 457 5.19 -2.48 40.74
CA LEU A 457 3.93 -2.19 41.41
C LEU A 457 3.58 -3.33 42.36
N LEU A 458 3.30 -2.99 43.62
CA LEU A 458 2.78 -3.94 44.61
C LEU A 458 1.28 -3.74 44.74
N VAL A 459 0.50 -4.78 44.43
CA VAL A 459 -0.95 -4.78 44.54
C VAL A 459 -1.39 -5.98 45.37
N SER A 460 -1.99 -5.73 46.53
CA SER A 460 -2.52 -6.78 47.41
C SER A 460 -1.49 -7.89 47.70
N GLY A 461 -0.22 -7.49 47.92
CA GLY A 461 0.89 -8.40 48.20
C GLY A 461 1.47 -9.13 46.98
N LYS A 462 1.02 -8.85 45.74
CA LYS A 462 1.60 -9.37 44.50
C LYS A 462 2.46 -8.30 43.83
N VAL A 463 3.63 -8.70 43.34
CA VAL A 463 4.51 -7.84 42.53
C VAL A 463 4.09 -7.98 41.08
N ILE A 464 3.66 -6.87 40.48
CA ILE A 464 3.39 -6.74 39.05
C ILE A 464 4.60 -6.01 38.46
N ARG A 465 5.29 -6.68 37.54
CA ARG A 465 6.34 -6.07 36.73
C ARG A 465 5.67 -5.39 35.55
N THR A 466 5.97 -4.12 35.34
CA THR A 466 5.67 -3.44 34.09
C THR A 466 6.90 -3.56 33.18
N PHE A 467 6.74 -4.18 32.02
CA PHE A 467 7.78 -4.26 30.99
C PHE A 467 8.11 -2.88 30.39
#